data_AF-A0A348TWD4-F1
#
_entry.id   AF-A0A348TWD4-F1
#
_cell.length_a   1.000
_cell.length_b   1.000
_cell.length_c   1.000
_cell.angle_alpha   90.00
_cell.angle_beta   90.00
_cell.angle_gamma   90.00
#
_symmetry.space_group_name_H-M   'P 1'
#
loop_
_entity.id
_entity.type
_entity.pdbx_description
1 polymer ?
#
loop_
_entity_poly.entity_id
_entity_poly.type
_entity_poly.pdbx_seq_one_letter_code
_entity_poly.pdbx_strand_id
1 'polypeptide(L)'
;GVYDGVTTSELDNLAAETAASMTIKHPDYANLAARIAVSNLHKSTKKSFSETVQGLYEYINPETGKPAPLIADDVFEIISKNSEFLDSQLIYDRDFSYDYFGFKTLERSYLLRMHGKIVERPQHMLMRVSIGIHKDDLESAIETYELMSKKYMTHATPT
;
A
#
# COMPACT_ATOMS: atom_id res chain seq x y z
N GLY A 1 18.08 -0.48 -20.30
CA GLY A 1 17.89 -0.06 -21.70
C GLY A 1 16.47 -0.42 -22.10
N VAL A 2 15.84 0.38 -22.96
CA VAL A 2 14.46 0.15 -23.42
C VAL A 2 14.48 -0.77 -24.65
N TYR A 3 13.49 -1.67 -24.76
CA TYR A 3 13.31 -2.57 -25.90
C TYR A 3 11.88 -2.51 -26.44
N ASP A 4 11.67 -2.97 -27.67
CA ASP A 4 10.34 -2.98 -28.30
C ASP A 4 9.41 -3.99 -27.60
N GLY A 5 8.18 -3.56 -27.31
CA GLY A 5 7.21 -4.35 -26.53
C GLY A 5 7.31 -4.22 -25.00
N VAL A 6 8.14 -3.31 -24.48
CA VAL A 6 8.19 -3.00 -23.04
C VAL A 6 6.82 -2.51 -22.53
N THR A 7 6.41 -2.97 -21.35
CA THR A 7 5.14 -2.55 -20.75
C THR A 7 5.24 -1.16 -20.13
N THR A 8 4.11 -0.48 -19.98
CA THR A 8 4.05 0.83 -19.31
C THR A 8 4.53 0.77 -17.86
N SER A 9 4.26 -0.33 -17.15
CA SER A 9 4.76 -0.52 -15.77
C SER A 9 6.28 -0.70 -15.71
N GLU A 10 6.88 -1.40 -16.68
CA GLU A 10 8.34 -1.55 -16.74
C GLU A 10 9.01 -0.22 -17.10
N LEU A 11 8.39 0.58 -17.97
CA LEU A 11 8.84 1.93 -18.28
C LEU A 11 8.78 2.86 -17.05
N ASP A 12 7.68 2.85 -16.31
CA ASP A 12 7.52 3.65 -15.09
C ASP A 12 8.55 3.24 -14.02
N ASN A 13 8.84 1.93 -13.88
CA ASN A 13 9.88 1.44 -12.98
C ASN A 13 11.29 1.92 -13.40
N LEU A 14 11.63 1.81 -14.68
CA LEU A 14 12.92 2.29 -15.20
C LEU A 14 13.06 3.81 -15.03
N ALA A 15 11.98 4.57 -15.24
CA ALA A 15 11.96 6.01 -15.04
C ALA A 15 12.19 6.37 -13.56
N ALA A 16 11.55 5.65 -12.63
CA ALA A 16 11.74 5.85 -11.19
C ALA A 16 13.18 5.52 -10.76
N GLU A 17 13.77 4.41 -11.23
CA GLU A 17 15.16 4.04 -10.95
C GLU A 17 16.15 5.06 -11.52
N THR A 18 15.91 5.52 -12.75
CA THR A 18 16.74 6.56 -13.39
C THR A 18 16.69 7.85 -12.58
N ALA A 19 15.49 8.31 -12.20
CA ALA A 19 15.33 9.48 -11.35
C ALA A 19 16.04 9.29 -9.99
N ALA A 20 15.92 8.13 -9.35
CA ALA A 20 16.57 7.86 -8.08
C ALA A 20 18.11 7.99 -8.18
N SER A 21 18.71 7.51 -9.28
CA SER A 21 20.15 7.66 -9.54
C SER A 21 20.60 9.13 -9.69
N MET A 22 19.69 10.01 -10.12
CA MET A 22 19.95 11.44 -10.30
C MET A 22 19.86 12.25 -9.01
N THR A 23 19.55 11.62 -7.87
CA THR A 23 19.57 12.25 -6.54
C THR A 23 20.93 12.89 -6.23
N ILE A 24 22.03 12.32 -6.74
CA ILE A 24 23.38 12.90 -6.62
C ILE A 24 23.51 14.28 -7.31
N LYS A 25 22.64 14.58 -8.29
CA LYS A 25 22.61 15.87 -8.99
C LYS A 25 21.76 16.90 -8.26
N HIS A 26 20.58 16.48 -7.78
CA HIS A 26 19.68 17.32 -7.00
C HIS A 26 18.77 16.46 -6.13
N PRO A 27 18.55 16.80 -4.84
CA PRO A 27 17.74 15.99 -3.93
C PRO A 27 16.29 15.77 -4.39
N ASP A 28 15.69 16.73 -5.12
CA ASP A 28 14.32 16.59 -5.62
C ASP A 28 14.11 15.44 -6.60
N TYR A 29 15.18 14.90 -7.19
CA TYR A 29 15.08 13.69 -8.00
C TYR A 29 14.64 12.48 -7.17
N ALA A 30 14.96 12.42 -5.87
CA ALA A 30 14.44 11.39 -4.98
C ALA A 30 12.92 11.50 -4.81
N ASN A 31 12.40 12.73 -4.66
CA ASN A 31 10.97 13.00 -4.59
C ASN A 31 10.27 12.62 -5.89
N LEU A 32 10.87 12.98 -7.04
CA LEU A 32 10.33 12.59 -8.35
C LEU A 32 10.29 11.08 -8.54
N ALA A 33 11.38 10.38 -8.20
CA ALA A 33 11.46 8.93 -8.28
C ALA A 33 10.37 8.24 -7.44
N ALA A 34 10.17 8.71 -6.21
CA ALA A 34 9.12 8.21 -5.32
C ALA A 34 7.73 8.42 -5.93
N ARG A 35 7.45 9.61 -6.46
CA ARG A 35 6.16 9.93 -7.08
C ARG A 35 5.85 9.08 -8.30
N ILE A 36 6.85 8.80 -9.14
CA ILE A 36 6.69 7.89 -10.29
C ILE A 36 6.35 6.48 -9.79
N ALA A 37 7.09 5.97 -8.81
CA ALA A 37 6.87 4.64 -8.25
C ALA A 37 5.48 4.49 -7.60
N VAL A 38 5.05 5.47 -6.81
CA VAL A 38 3.71 5.52 -6.19
C VAL A 38 2.61 5.59 -7.26
N SER A 39 2.77 6.44 -8.27
CA SER A 39 1.83 6.53 -9.39
C SER A 39 1.69 5.18 -10.12
N ASN A 40 2.80 4.47 -10.35
CA ASN A 40 2.75 3.15 -10.97
C ASN A 40 2.01 2.13 -10.08
N LEU A 41 2.24 2.16 -8.76
CA LEU A 41 1.52 1.32 -7.80
C LEU A 41 0.01 1.62 -7.83
N HIS A 42 -0.39 2.89 -7.88
CA HIS A 42 -1.80 3.27 -7.95
C HIS A 42 -2.49 2.77 -9.23
N LYS A 43 -1.78 2.72 -10.37
CA LYS A 43 -2.32 2.15 -11.62
C LYS A 43 -2.49 0.62 -11.56
N SER A 44 -1.72 -0.06 -10.72
CA SER A 44 -1.69 -1.53 -10.61
C SER A 44 -2.46 -2.07 -9.39
N THR A 45 -3.03 -1.20 -8.56
CA THR A 45 -3.79 -1.55 -7.36
C THR A 45 -5.19 -0.94 -7.39
N LYS A 46 -6.15 -1.61 -6.74
CA LYS A 46 -7.50 -1.07 -6.57
C LYS A 46 -7.45 0.21 -5.71
N LYS A 47 -8.39 1.13 -5.96
CA LYS A 47 -8.52 2.33 -5.12
C LYS A 47 -9.18 1.98 -3.79
N SER A 48 -10.34 1.32 -3.81
CA SER A 48 -11.09 0.95 -2.60
C SER A 48 -10.26 0.07 -1.67
N PHE A 49 -10.23 0.43 -0.38
CA PHE A 49 -9.59 -0.35 0.66
C PHE A 49 -10.43 -1.58 1.00
N SER A 50 -11.74 -1.40 1.18
CA SER A 50 -12.67 -2.49 1.46
C SER A 50 -12.64 -3.59 0.38
N GLU A 51 -12.63 -3.24 -0.91
CA GLU A 51 -12.48 -4.22 -2.00
C GLU A 51 -11.12 -4.92 -2.02
N THR A 52 -10.06 -4.24 -1.58
CA THR A 52 -8.71 -4.81 -1.49
C THR A 52 -8.66 -5.83 -0.35
N VAL A 53 -9.21 -5.46 0.81
CA VAL A 53 -9.33 -6.33 1.99
C VAL A 53 -10.20 -7.55 1.71
N GLN A 54 -11.31 -7.37 0.99
CA GLN A 54 -12.14 -8.50 0.55
C GLN A 54 -11.33 -9.50 -0.29
N GLY A 55 -10.56 -9.02 -1.27
CA GLY A 55 -9.70 -9.90 -2.07
C GLY A 55 -8.65 -10.64 -1.23
N LEU A 56 -8.07 -9.97 -0.23
CA LEU A 56 -7.09 -10.56 0.68
C LEU A 56 -7.71 -11.63 1.60
N TYR A 57 -8.96 -11.42 2.04
CA TYR A 57 -9.71 -12.38 2.85
C TYR A 57 -10.14 -13.60 2.03
N GLU A 58 -10.64 -13.38 0.81
CA GLU A 58 -11.08 -14.44 -0.11
C GLU A 58 -9.91 -15.15 -0.82
N TYR A 59 -8.66 -14.86 -0.44
CA TYR A 59 -7.49 -15.40 -1.11
C TYR A 59 -7.44 -16.94 -1.05
N ILE A 60 -7.27 -17.55 -2.22
CA ILE A 60 -7.07 -18.99 -2.38
C ILE A 60 -5.62 -19.23 -2.77
N ASN A 61 -4.94 -20.09 -2.02
CA ASN A 61 -3.56 -20.46 -2.33
C ASN A 61 -3.54 -21.25 -3.67
N PRO A 62 -2.84 -20.75 -4.71
CA PRO A 62 -2.87 -21.35 -6.04
C PRO A 62 -2.18 -22.72 -6.12
N GLU A 63 -1.26 -23.04 -5.19
CA GLU A 63 -0.55 -24.32 -5.17
C GLU A 63 -1.40 -25.43 -4.53
N THR A 64 -2.24 -25.06 -3.55
CA THR A 64 -3.03 -26.03 -2.77
C THR A 64 -4.53 -26.03 -3.11
N GLY A 65 -5.02 -24.97 -3.76
CA GLY A 65 -6.43 -24.76 -4.07
C GLY A 65 -7.31 -24.51 -2.85
N LYS A 66 -6.73 -24.23 -1.67
CA LYS A 66 -7.46 -24.06 -0.41
C LYS A 66 -7.56 -22.58 -0.01
N PRO A 67 -8.62 -22.18 0.73
CA PRO A 67 -8.69 -20.87 1.35
C PRO A 67 -7.47 -20.62 2.24
N ALA A 68 -6.84 -19.47 2.05
CA ALA A 68 -5.68 -19.03 2.81
C ALA A 68 -5.81 -17.52 3.11
N PRO A 69 -6.84 -17.11 3.88
CA PRO A 69 -7.11 -15.69 4.14
C PRO A 69 -5.87 -14.99 4.70
N LEU A 70 -5.57 -13.81 4.15
CA LEU A 70 -4.46 -12.97 4.58
C LEU A 70 -4.88 -11.92 5.62
N ILE A 71 -6.17 -11.88 5.96
CA ILE A 71 -6.80 -11.00 6.94
C ILE A 71 -7.57 -11.88 7.92
N ALA A 72 -7.51 -11.55 9.21
CA ALA A 72 -8.27 -12.27 10.23
C ALA A 72 -9.78 -12.01 10.10
N ASP A 73 -10.60 -13.01 10.42
CA ASP A 73 -12.07 -12.97 10.29
C ASP A 73 -12.68 -11.77 11.03
N ASP A 74 -12.23 -11.50 12.25
CA ASP A 74 -12.72 -10.39 13.08
C ASP A 74 -12.41 -9.01 12.45
N VAL A 75 -11.20 -8.83 11.94
CA VAL A 75 -10.80 -7.61 11.23
C VAL A 75 -11.57 -7.45 9.92
N PHE A 76 -11.78 -8.54 9.17
CA PHE A 76 -12.56 -8.51 7.94
C PHE A 76 -14.02 -8.13 8.18
N GLU A 77 -14.66 -8.67 9.21
CA GLU A 77 -16.04 -8.35 9.58
C GLU A 77 -16.20 -6.86 9.93
N ILE A 78 -15.28 -6.31 10.72
CA ILE A 78 -15.29 -4.88 11.10
C ILE A 78 -15.15 -4.01 9.85
N ILE A 79 -14.20 -4.33 8.96
CA ILE A 79 -13.96 -3.54 7.74
C ILE A 79 -15.17 -3.64 6.80
N SER A 80 -15.74 -4.83 6.64
CA SER A 80 -16.89 -5.05 5.75
C SER A 80 -18.12 -4.26 6.24
N LYS A 81 -18.39 -4.30 7.55
CA LYS A 81 -19.51 -3.58 8.16
C LYS A 81 -19.40 -2.06 8.03
N ASN A 82 -18.18 -1.52 7.96
CA ASN A 82 -17.90 -0.08 7.94
C ASN A 82 -17.24 0.39 6.62
N SER A 83 -17.38 -0.40 5.56
CA SER A 83 -16.65 -0.25 4.29
C SER A 83 -16.71 1.15 3.69
N GLU A 84 -17.91 1.71 3.50
CA GLU A 84 -18.10 3.04 2.93
C GLU A 84 -17.45 4.14 3.79
N PHE A 85 -17.62 4.04 5.11
CA PHE A 85 -17.01 4.98 6.06
C PHE A 85 -15.49 4.92 5.96
N LEU A 86 -14.89 3.73 6.08
CA LEU A 86 -13.42 3.56 6.07
C LEU A 86 -12.80 3.96 4.73
N ASP A 87 -13.44 3.61 3.61
CA ASP A 87 -12.97 4.02 2.27
C ASP A 87 -12.96 5.55 2.13
N SER A 88 -13.92 6.26 2.74
CA SER A 88 -13.99 7.72 2.70
C SER A 88 -12.90 8.43 3.52
N GLN A 89 -12.31 7.76 4.51
CA GLN A 89 -11.28 8.36 5.38
C GLN A 89 -9.89 8.36 4.74
N LEU A 90 -9.66 7.55 3.69
CA LEU A 90 -8.35 7.35 3.11
C LEU A 90 -7.92 8.51 2.19
N ILE A 91 -6.78 9.12 2.51
CA ILE A 91 -6.20 10.21 1.72
C ILE A 91 -5.00 9.68 0.93
N TYR A 92 -5.25 9.20 -0.28
CA TYR A 92 -4.22 8.58 -1.14
C TYR A 92 -3.10 9.52 -1.57
N ASP A 93 -3.33 10.84 -1.55
CA ASP A 93 -2.28 11.82 -1.85
C ASP A 93 -1.12 11.73 -0.84
N ARG A 94 -1.36 11.19 0.36
CA ARG A 94 -0.32 10.96 1.37
C ARG A 94 0.69 9.89 0.94
N ASP A 95 0.37 9.01 -0.01
CA ASP A 95 1.34 8.05 -0.55
C ASP A 95 2.50 8.77 -1.27
N PHE A 96 2.26 9.96 -1.84
CA PHE A 96 3.31 10.75 -2.51
C PHE A 96 4.26 11.48 -1.53
N SER A 97 4.04 11.34 -0.23
CA SER A 97 4.91 11.91 0.79
C SER A 97 6.13 11.04 1.09
N TYR A 98 6.13 9.76 0.71
CA TYR A 98 7.29 8.88 0.88
C TYR A 98 8.45 9.29 -0.03
N ASP A 99 9.67 9.11 0.46
CA ASP A 99 10.85 9.15 -0.40
C ASP A 99 10.98 7.80 -1.14
N TYR A 100 11.89 7.75 -2.12
CA TYR A 100 12.00 6.58 -2.98
C TYR A 100 12.41 5.32 -2.20
N PHE A 101 13.38 5.45 -1.29
CA PHE A 101 13.89 4.32 -0.51
C PHE A 101 12.90 3.83 0.55
N GLY A 102 12.20 4.74 1.23
CA GLY A 102 11.11 4.40 2.15
C GLY A 102 9.98 3.69 1.43
N PHE A 103 9.58 4.18 0.25
CA PHE A 103 8.57 3.51 -0.57
C PHE A 103 9.02 2.11 -1.02
N LYS A 104 10.26 1.95 -1.50
CA LYS A 104 10.79 0.63 -1.89
C LYS A 104 10.90 -0.34 -0.71
N THR A 105 11.17 0.16 0.49
CA THR A 105 11.14 -0.64 1.72
C THR A 105 9.73 -1.17 1.99
N LEU A 106 8.71 -0.31 1.91
CA LEU A 106 7.30 -0.70 2.06
C LEU A 106 6.89 -1.73 1.00
N GLU A 107 7.20 -1.45 -0.26
CA GLU A 107 6.90 -2.31 -1.41
C GLU A 107 7.46 -3.73 -1.26
N ARG A 108 8.67 -3.84 -0.70
CA ARG A 108 9.38 -5.12 -0.57
C ARG A 108 8.82 -5.99 0.55
N SER A 109 8.48 -5.40 1.70
CA SER A 109 8.32 -6.17 2.94
C SER A 109 7.01 -5.94 3.69
N TYR A 110 6.24 -4.90 3.36
CA TYR A 110 5.09 -4.48 4.18
C TYR A 110 3.75 -4.54 3.45
N LEU A 111 3.74 -4.22 2.15
CA LEU A 111 2.50 -4.25 1.36
C LEU A 111 2.13 -5.70 1.02
N LEU A 112 0.90 -6.10 1.33
CA LEU A 112 0.42 -7.45 1.07
C LEU A 112 0.32 -7.73 -0.44
N ARG A 113 0.52 -9.01 -0.76
CA ARG A 113 0.56 -9.52 -2.14
C ARG A 113 -0.45 -10.63 -2.34
N MET A 114 -1.08 -10.65 -3.52
CA MET A 114 -1.84 -11.79 -4.02
C MET A 114 -1.23 -12.25 -5.34
N HIS A 115 -1.01 -13.56 -5.46
CA HIS A 115 -0.40 -14.16 -6.66
C HIS A 115 0.92 -13.49 -7.07
N GLY A 116 1.76 -13.16 -6.07
CA GLY A 116 3.06 -12.50 -6.26
C GLY A 116 3.00 -10.99 -6.56
N LYS A 117 1.81 -10.42 -6.81
CA LYS A 117 1.62 -9.00 -7.11
C LYS A 117 1.17 -8.24 -5.88
N ILE A 118 1.66 -7.01 -5.73
CA ILE A 118 1.23 -6.12 -4.65
C ILE A 118 -0.20 -5.67 -4.93
N VAL A 119 -1.02 -5.72 -3.90
CA VAL A 119 -2.44 -5.34 -3.99
C VAL A 119 -2.80 -4.20 -3.05
N GLU A 120 -2.01 -4.02 -1.98
CA GLU A 120 -2.19 -2.92 -1.03
C GLU A 120 -1.43 -1.67 -1.45
N ARG A 121 -2.06 -0.52 -1.23
CA ARG A 121 -1.39 0.78 -1.17
C ARG A 121 -0.85 1.03 0.24
N PRO A 122 0.13 1.93 0.43
CA PRO A 122 0.59 2.29 1.77
C PRO A 122 -0.55 2.77 2.67
N GLN A 123 -1.50 3.58 2.16
CA GLN A 123 -2.68 3.95 2.96
C GLN A 123 -3.55 2.75 3.38
N HIS A 124 -3.68 1.72 2.53
CA HIS A 124 -4.42 0.49 2.88
C HIS A 124 -3.73 -0.24 4.02
N MET A 125 -2.41 -0.41 3.94
CA MET A 125 -1.61 -1.04 4.98
C MET A 125 -1.76 -0.30 6.32
N LEU A 126 -1.66 1.04 6.32
CA LEU A 126 -1.79 1.83 7.55
C LEU A 126 -3.19 1.74 8.16
N MET A 127 -4.24 1.76 7.34
CA MET A 127 -5.62 1.58 7.83
C MET A 127 -5.84 0.17 8.38
N ARG A 128 -5.34 -0.86 7.69
CA ARG A 128 -5.37 -2.25 8.17
C ARG A 128 -4.69 -2.39 9.53
N VAL A 129 -3.50 -1.82 9.72
CA VAL A 129 -2.79 -1.83 11.00
C VAL A 129 -3.61 -1.12 12.08
N SER A 130 -4.18 0.03 11.76
CA SER A 130 -4.98 0.81 12.71
C SER A 130 -6.23 0.04 13.18
N ILE A 131 -6.96 -0.58 12.24
CA ILE A 131 -8.11 -1.43 12.57
C ILE A 131 -7.68 -2.71 13.30
N GLY A 132 -6.54 -3.29 12.94
CA GLY A 132 -6.01 -4.47 13.63
C GLY A 132 -5.71 -4.21 15.12
N ILE A 133 -5.27 -2.99 15.46
CA ILE A 133 -4.99 -2.58 16.84
C ILE A 133 -6.27 -2.25 17.60
N HIS A 134 -7.14 -1.43 17.01
CA HIS A 134 -8.28 -0.80 17.72
C HIS A 134 -9.60 -1.54 17.54
N LYS A 135 -9.69 -2.44 16.56
CA LYS A 135 -10.87 -3.25 16.24
C LYS A 135 -12.14 -2.39 16.11
N ASP A 136 -13.14 -2.64 16.95
CA ASP A 136 -14.44 -1.96 16.94
C ASP A 136 -14.37 -0.47 17.35
N ASP A 137 -13.26 -0.03 17.97
CA ASP A 137 -13.02 1.38 18.27
C ASP A 137 -12.54 2.13 17.02
N LEU A 138 -13.49 2.46 16.15
CA LEU A 138 -13.20 3.15 14.89
C LEU A 138 -12.68 4.57 15.10
N GLU A 139 -13.04 5.24 16.19
CA GLU A 139 -12.55 6.59 16.47
C GLU A 139 -11.03 6.57 16.70
N SER A 140 -10.58 5.69 17.59
CA SER A 140 -9.14 5.47 17.84
C SER A 140 -8.41 4.91 16.63
N ALA A 141 -9.06 4.06 15.82
CA ALA A 141 -8.49 3.56 14.57
C ALA A 141 -8.22 4.69 13.57
N ILE A 142 -9.18 5.59 13.36
CA ILE A 142 -9.02 6.72 12.45
C ILE A 142 -7.99 7.71 12.98
N GLU A 143 -7.95 7.99 14.28
CA GLU A 143 -6.92 8.83 14.89
C GLU A 143 -5.52 8.25 14.63
N THR A 144 -5.35 6.94 14.85
CA THR A 144 -4.07 6.26 14.64
C THR A 144 -3.67 6.25 13.18
N TYR A 145 -4.61 6.00 12.27
CA TYR A 145 -4.40 6.11 10.83
C TYR A 145 -3.93 7.52 10.44
N GLU A 146 -4.58 8.57 10.96
CA GLU A 146 -4.23 9.95 10.70
C GLU A 146 -2.81 10.28 11.19
N LEU A 147 -2.44 9.86 12.39
CA LEU A 147 -1.11 10.08 12.95
C LEU A 147 -0.02 9.36 12.14
N MET A 148 -0.24 8.09 11.77
CA MET A 148 0.72 7.32 10.99
C MET A 148 0.84 7.83 9.55
N SER A 149 -0.28 8.10 8.88
CA SER A 149 -0.28 8.56 7.48
C SER A 149 0.29 9.97 7.31
N LYS A 150 0.25 10.80 8.37
CA LYS A 150 0.97 12.07 8.47
C LYS A 150 2.41 11.94 8.98
N LYS A 151 2.86 10.72 9.29
CA LYS A 151 4.21 10.38 9.77
C LYS A 151 4.57 10.98 11.14
N TYR A 152 3.60 11.24 12.00
CA TYR A 152 3.86 11.63 13.39
C TYR A 152 4.37 10.46 14.23
N MET A 153 4.00 9.23 13.86
CA MET A 153 4.46 8.01 14.49
C MET A 153 4.46 6.84 13.49
N THR A 154 5.11 5.74 13.87
CA THR A 154 5.00 4.44 13.19
C THR A 154 5.02 3.33 14.24
N HIS A 155 4.25 2.27 14.01
CA HIS A 155 4.40 1.04 14.79
C HIS A 155 5.65 0.27 14.36
N ALA A 156 6.12 -0.62 15.23
CA ALA A 156 7.25 -1.49 14.94
C ALA A 156 6.86 -2.59 13.92
N THR A 157 7.83 -3.08 13.15
CA THR A 157 7.63 -4.06 12.07
C THR A 157 6.76 -5.28 12.38
N PRO A 158 6.73 -5.85 13.60
CA PRO A 158 5.85 -7.00 13.89
C PRO A 158 4.36 -6.67 14.06
N THR A 159 3.98 -5.39 14.09
CA THR A 159 2.61 -4.91 14.35
C THR A 159 1.76 -4.99 13.09
#